data_AF-A0A932UP86-F1
#
_entry.id   AF-A0A932UP86-F1
#
_cell.length_a   1.000
_cell.length_b   1.000
_cell.length_c   1.000
_cell.angle_alpha   90.00
_cell.angle_beta   90.00
_cell.angle_gamma   90.00
#
_symmetry.space_group_name_H-M   'P 1'
#
loop_
_entity.id
_entity.type
_entity.pdbx_description
1 polymer ?
#
loop_
_entity_poly.entity_id
_entity_poly.type
_entity_poly.pdbx_seq_one_letter_code
_entity_poly.pdbx_strand_id
1 'polypeptide(L)'
;MDTDVLIIGSGFGGAAFALRLAEAGFRVTVLEKGPHINPLADFRQTQDPSYLLRYLKSLSGDRLSLTYAEALGGGSGFYEMVSLRAPSRARSTSRTRTGGSSGRPGSTARGWIPGTRWPRACCASSRSMPRSFPRVVSCSPCS
;
A
#
# COMPACT_ATOMS: atom_id res chain seq x y z
N MET A 1 -4.80 -13.74 18.00
CA MET A 1 -5.11 -13.83 16.55
C MET A 1 -4.04 -14.72 15.95
N ASP A 2 -4.44 -15.71 15.17
CA ASP A 2 -3.51 -16.56 14.45
C ASP A 2 -3.57 -16.15 12.97
N THR A 3 -2.42 -15.80 12.39
CA THR A 3 -2.31 -15.26 11.02
C THR A 3 -1.19 -15.99 10.30
N ASP A 4 -1.40 -16.34 9.03
CA ASP A 4 -0.37 -17.01 8.24
C ASP A 4 0.62 -15.99 7.67
N VAL A 5 0.13 -14.79 7.33
CA VAL A 5 0.96 -13.69 6.81
C VAL A 5 0.62 -12.38 7.50
N LEU A 6 1.66 -11.69 7.98
CA LEU A 6 1.59 -10.32 8.48
C LEU A 6 2.21 -9.36 7.46
N ILE A 7 1.42 -8.40 6.98
CA ILE A 7 1.86 -7.34 6.08
C ILE A 7 1.92 -6.03 6.87
N ILE A 8 3.05 -5.33 6.79
CA ILE A 8 3.24 -4.04 7.43
C ILE A 8 3.14 -2.95 6.36
N GLY A 9 2.12 -2.09 6.47
CA GLY A 9 1.81 -1.01 5.56
C GLY A 9 0.78 -1.41 4.49
N SER A 10 -0.28 -0.63 4.38
CA SER A 10 -1.37 -0.82 3.41
C SER A 10 -1.17 -0.06 2.09
N GLY A 11 0.04 0.43 1.81
CA GLY A 11 0.39 1.17 0.60
C GLY A 11 0.45 0.31 -0.67
N PHE A 12 0.83 0.90 -1.81
CA PHE A 12 0.88 0.25 -3.14
C PHE A 12 1.49 -1.15 -3.15
N GLY A 13 2.58 -1.36 -2.41
CA GLY A 13 3.22 -2.67 -2.29
C GLY A 13 2.39 -3.65 -1.48
N GLY A 14 2.12 -3.33 -0.21
CA GLY A 14 1.46 -4.23 0.72
C GLY A 14 0.03 -4.59 0.33
N ALA A 15 -0.72 -3.61 -0.18
CA ALA A 15 -2.10 -3.77 -0.62
C ALA A 15 -2.28 -4.81 -1.74
N ALA A 16 -1.35 -4.84 -2.70
CA ALA A 16 -1.39 -5.79 -3.80
C ALA A 16 -1.04 -7.21 -3.32
N PHE A 17 -0.06 -7.35 -2.42
CA PHE A 17 0.30 -8.65 -1.82
C PHE A 17 -0.82 -9.19 -0.94
N ALA A 18 -1.43 -8.35 -0.10
CA ALA A 18 -2.53 -8.72 0.77
C ALA A 18 -3.68 -9.36 -0.01
N LEU A 19 -4.06 -8.71 -1.12
CA LEU A 19 -5.08 -9.21 -2.02
C LEU A 19 -4.72 -10.59 -2.58
N ARG A 20 -3.52 -10.74 -3.15
CA ARG A 20 -3.12 -11.99 -3.81
C ARG A 20 -2.96 -13.15 -2.83
N LEU A 21 -2.47 -12.89 -1.63
CA LEU A 21 -2.33 -13.90 -0.59
C LEU A 21 -3.68 -14.31 0.00
N ALA A 22 -4.59 -13.36 0.22
CA ALA A 22 -5.95 -13.67 0.64
C ALA A 22 -6.71 -14.47 -0.44
N GLU A 23 -6.57 -14.10 -1.73
CA GLU A 23 -7.12 -14.86 -2.87
C GLU A 23 -6.56 -16.29 -2.95
N ALA A 24 -5.34 -16.52 -2.47
CA ALA A 24 -4.71 -17.82 -2.39
C ALA A 24 -5.09 -18.62 -1.12
N GLY A 25 -5.97 -18.09 -0.26
CA GLY A 25 -6.50 -18.78 0.92
C GLY A 25 -5.71 -18.56 2.21
N PHE A 26 -4.71 -17.68 2.23
CA PHE A 26 -3.96 -17.36 3.45
C PHE A 26 -4.75 -16.43 4.38
N ARG A 27 -4.61 -16.60 5.71
CA ARG A 27 -5.09 -15.64 6.70
C ARG A 27 -4.13 -14.47 6.79
N VAL A 28 -4.47 -13.37 6.12
CA VAL A 28 -3.62 -12.19 6.02
C VAL A 28 -4.07 -11.11 6.99
N THR A 29 -3.13 -10.66 7.80
CA THR A 29 -3.26 -9.49 8.65
C THR A 29 -2.43 -8.34 8.08
N VAL A 30 -3.04 -7.18 7.87
CA VAL A 30 -2.35 -5.95 7.44
C VAL A 30 -2.32 -4.96 8.60
N LEU A 31 -1.14 -4.45 8.95
CA LEU A 31 -0.97 -3.38 9.93
C LEU A 31 -0.77 -2.05 9.23
N GLU A 32 -1.55 -1.04 9.61
CA GLU A 32 -1.41 0.32 9.11
C GLU A 32 -1.20 1.30 10.29
N LYS A 33 -0.27 2.23 10.12
CA LYS A 33 0.04 3.27 11.12
C LYS A 33 -1.00 4.39 11.09
N GLY A 34 -1.53 4.70 9.91
CA GLY A 34 -2.50 5.77 9.71
C GLY A 34 -3.78 5.63 10.54
N PRO A 35 -4.57 6.71 10.65
CA PRO A 35 -5.80 6.71 11.43
C PRO A 35 -6.83 5.75 10.82
N HIS A 36 -7.76 5.30 11.66
CA HIS A 36 -8.91 4.53 11.18
C HIS A 36 -9.82 5.46 10.38
N ILE A 37 -10.02 5.13 9.11
CA ILE A 37 -10.92 5.84 8.21
C ILE A 37 -11.85 4.81 7.57
N ASN A 38 -13.12 5.17 7.45
CA ASN A 38 -14.04 4.51 6.54
C ASN A 38 -13.78 5.07 5.14
N PRO A 39 -13.26 4.27 4.18
CA PRO A 39 -12.94 4.76 2.84
C PRO A 39 -14.14 5.36 2.11
N LEU A 40 -15.36 4.90 2.43
CA LEU A 40 -16.59 5.33 1.77
C LEU A 40 -17.20 6.60 2.38
N ALA A 41 -16.84 6.94 3.62
CA ALA A 41 -17.42 8.08 4.33
C ALA A 41 -16.40 9.19 4.62
N ASP A 42 -15.15 8.83 4.91
CA ASP A 42 -14.13 9.75 5.41
C ASP A 42 -13.16 10.22 4.32
N PHE A 43 -13.05 9.47 3.21
CA PHE A 43 -12.14 9.83 2.13
C PHE A 43 -12.69 11.00 1.30
N ARG A 44 -11.89 12.07 1.19
CA ARG A 44 -12.23 13.26 0.42
C ARG A 44 -11.19 13.48 -0.67
N GLN A 45 -11.64 13.57 -1.92
CA GLN A 45 -10.83 14.07 -3.02
C GLN A 45 -10.79 15.60 -2.94
N THR A 46 -9.71 16.14 -2.35
CA THR A 46 -9.57 17.58 -2.10
C THR A 46 -8.09 17.99 -2.10
N GLN A 47 -7.81 19.24 -2.45
CA GLN A 47 -6.50 19.87 -2.29
C GLN A 47 -6.42 20.74 -1.03
N ASP A 48 -7.41 20.63 -0.12
CA ASP A 48 -7.41 21.35 1.14
C ASP A 48 -6.14 21.00 1.96
N PRO A 49 -5.29 21.98 2.27
CA PRO A 49 -4.03 21.71 2.98
C PRO A 49 -4.25 21.11 4.37
N SER A 50 -5.31 21.49 5.08
CA SER A 50 -5.59 20.96 6.42
C SER A 50 -5.95 19.48 6.39
N TYR A 51 -6.64 19.03 5.33
CA TYR A 51 -6.92 17.63 5.10
C TYR A 51 -5.65 16.85 4.70
N LEU A 52 -4.86 17.37 3.77
CA LEU A 52 -3.63 16.70 3.29
C LEU A 52 -2.58 16.57 4.40
N LEU A 53 -2.32 17.64 5.16
CA LEU A 53 -1.31 17.67 6.24
C LEU A 53 -1.68 16.79 7.43
N ARG A 54 -2.94 16.35 7.54
CA ARG A 54 -3.33 15.32 8.51
C ARG A 54 -2.59 14.00 8.27
N TYR A 55 -2.41 13.63 7.01
CA TYR A 55 -1.88 12.34 6.60
C TYR A 55 -0.43 12.41 6.09
N LEU A 56 -0.05 13.52 5.43
CA LEU A 56 1.32 13.73 4.98
C LEU A 56 2.23 14.03 6.17
N LYS A 57 3.34 13.28 6.24
CA LYS A 57 4.41 13.43 7.22
C LYS A 57 5.73 13.64 6.49
N SER A 58 6.68 14.25 7.18
CA SER A 58 8.01 14.49 6.66
C SER A 58 9.06 13.99 7.64
N LEU A 59 10.07 13.30 7.11
CA LEU A 59 11.33 13.06 7.78
C LEU A 59 12.36 13.97 7.13
N SER A 60 12.92 14.90 7.88
CA SER A 60 13.91 15.84 7.36
C SER A 60 15.28 15.56 7.97
N GLY A 61 16.30 15.56 7.13
CA GLY A 61 17.71 15.57 7.51
C GLY A 61 18.50 16.50 6.59
N ASP A 62 19.78 16.70 6.88
CA ASP A 62 20.61 17.72 6.26
C ASP A 62 20.72 17.62 4.72
N ARG A 63 20.61 16.39 4.18
CA ARG A 63 20.80 16.11 2.75
C ARG A 63 19.55 15.60 2.04
N LEU A 64 18.52 15.25 2.80
CA LEU A 64 17.33 14.61 2.28
C LEU A 64 16.14 14.91 3.18
N SER A 65 15.05 15.35 2.57
CA SER A 65 13.73 15.35 3.19
C SER A 65 12.86 14.35 2.45
N LEU A 66 12.14 13.53 3.21
CA LEU A 66 11.24 12.50 2.71
C LEU A 66 9.83 12.83 3.18
N THR A 67 8.96 13.12 2.23
CA THR A 67 7.52 13.23 2.48
C THR A 67 6.84 11.91 2.17
N TYR A 68 6.03 11.42 3.10
CA TYR A 68 5.30 10.16 2.99
C TYR A 68 3.91 10.32 3.62
N ALA A 69 3.01 9.35 3.38
CA ALA A 69 1.65 9.40 3.91
C ALA A 69 1.41 8.27 4.93
N GLU A 70 0.81 8.62 6.06
CA GLU A 70 0.34 7.69 7.10
C GLU A 70 -1.18 7.59 7.03
N ALA A 71 -1.68 6.69 6.19
CA ALA A 71 -3.10 6.51 5.92
C ALA A 71 -3.35 5.11 5.33
N LEU A 72 -4.59 4.65 5.41
CA LEU A 72 -5.02 3.48 4.63
C LEU A 72 -4.76 3.74 3.13
N GLY A 73 -4.04 2.83 2.47
CA GLY A 73 -3.57 3.02 1.09
C GLY A 73 -2.23 3.75 0.96
N GLY A 74 -1.66 4.26 2.06
CA GLY A 74 -0.41 5.01 2.08
C GLY A 74 -0.43 6.20 1.12
N GLY A 75 0.69 6.42 0.41
CA GLY A 75 0.82 7.51 -0.56
C GLY A 75 -0.17 7.47 -1.74
N SER A 76 -0.83 6.33 -1.99
CA SER A 76 -1.80 6.22 -3.10
C SER A 76 -3.04 7.10 -2.93
N GLY A 77 -3.37 7.51 -1.70
CA GLY A 77 -4.46 8.45 -1.45
C GLY A 77 -4.09 9.92 -1.63
N PHE A 78 -2.80 10.24 -1.78
CA PHE A 78 -2.25 11.60 -1.66
C PHE A 78 -1.23 11.98 -2.76
N TYR A 79 -1.06 11.13 -3.77
CA TYR A 79 -0.20 11.41 -4.91
C TYR A 79 -1.01 12.02 -6.08
N GLU A 80 -0.35 12.77 -6.95
CA GLU A 80 -0.96 13.46 -8.10
C GLU A 80 -1.41 12.52 -9.25
N MET A 81 -1.63 11.24 -8.97
CA MET A 81 -2.08 10.23 -9.94
C MET A 81 -1.18 10.03 -11.17
N VAL A 82 0.03 10.62 -11.16
CA VAL A 82 0.99 10.51 -12.25
C VAL A 82 1.49 9.07 -12.35
N SER A 83 1.10 8.40 -13.44
CA SER A 83 1.36 6.99 -13.68
C SER A 83 2.25 6.81 -14.92
N LEU A 84 3.53 7.10 -14.77
CA LEU A 84 4.52 6.94 -15.82
C LEU A 84 5.25 5.60 -15.68
N ARG A 85 5.43 4.91 -16.82
CA ARG A 85 6.24 3.70 -16.86
C ARG A 85 7.72 4.08 -16.98
N ALA A 86 8.58 3.40 -16.22
CA ALA A 86 10.03 3.56 -16.34
C ALA A 86 10.49 3.40 -17.80
N PRO A 87 11.37 4.29 -18.32
CA PRO A 87 11.94 4.17 -19.65
C PRO A 87 12.65 2.84 -19.85
N SER A 88 12.67 2.33 -21.10
CA SER A 88 13.31 1.06 -21.45
C SER A 88 14.77 1.00 -21.03
N ARG A 89 15.52 2.11 -21.16
CA ARG A 89 16.93 2.21 -20.80
C ARG A 89 17.21 2.00 -19.31
N ALA A 90 16.32 2.43 -18.42
CA ALA A 90 16.46 2.18 -16.99
C ALA A 90 16.31 0.69 -16.66
N ARG A 91 15.40 -0.02 -17.35
CA ARG A 91 15.20 -1.48 -17.19
C ARG A 91 16.36 -2.32 -17.73
N SER A 92 16.98 -1.91 -18.83
CA SER A 92 18.14 -2.62 -19.36
C SER A 92 19.37 -2.43 -18.47
N THR A 93 19.53 -1.25 -17.88
CA THR A 93 20.66 -0.94 -16.97
C THR A 93 20.56 -1.70 -15.66
N SER A 94 19.37 -1.88 -15.08
CA SER A 94 19.20 -2.75 -13.91
C SER A 94 19.54 -4.21 -14.21
N ARG A 95 19.42 -4.65 -15.47
CA ARG A 95 19.80 -6.00 -15.89
C ARG A 95 21.31 -6.17 -16.03
N THR A 96 22.04 -5.11 -16.38
CA THR A 96 23.49 -5.16 -16.61
C THR A 96 24.32 -4.76 -15.39
N ARG A 97 23.79 -3.96 -14.46
CA ARG A 97 24.53 -3.44 -13.32
C ARG A 97 24.45 -4.30 -12.05
N THR A 98 23.44 -5.15 -11.92
CA THR A 98 23.38 -6.16 -10.85
C THR A 98 24.00 -7.47 -11.38
N GLY A 99 25.33 -7.59 -11.28
CA GLY A 99 26.07 -8.81 -11.64
C GLY A 99 25.81 -10.02 -10.73
N GLY A 100 24.57 -10.24 -10.28
CA GLY A 100 24.23 -11.34 -9.39
C GLY A 100 22.88 -11.18 -8.70
N SER A 101 21.84 -11.72 -9.32
CA SER A 101 20.76 -12.47 -8.67
C SER A 101 19.87 -13.01 -9.79
N SER A 102 19.68 -14.32 -9.82
CA SER A 102 18.76 -15.08 -10.69
C SER A 102 17.73 -14.20 -11.41
N GLY A 103 17.85 -14.10 -12.74
CA GLY A 103 16.97 -13.25 -13.54
C GLY A 103 15.50 -13.55 -13.26
N ARG A 104 14.69 -12.49 -13.09
CA ARG A 104 13.24 -12.62 -13.18
C ARG A 104 12.94 -13.23 -14.56
N PRO A 105 12.44 -14.47 -14.66
CA PRO A 105 12.05 -15.02 -15.94
C PRO A 105 10.94 -14.14 -16.50
N GLY A 106 10.97 -13.91 -17.81
CA GLY A 106 10.09 -12.99 -18.50
C GLY A 106 8.65 -13.07 -18.01
N SER A 107 8.20 -12.03 -17.32
CA SER A 107 6.78 -11.77 -17.23
C SER A 107 6.50 -10.50 -18.03
N THR A 108 5.71 -10.69 -19.07
CA THR A 108 4.70 -9.75 -19.52
C THR A 108 3.78 -9.40 -18.33
N ALA A 109 4.32 -8.77 -17.29
CA ALA A 109 3.52 -8.19 -16.24
C ALA A 109 2.73 -7.06 -16.90
N ARG A 110 1.51 -7.38 -17.35
CA ARG A 110 0.48 -6.38 -17.62
C ARG A 110 0.48 -5.46 -16.42
N GLY A 111 0.78 -4.18 -16.66
CA GLY A 111 0.92 -3.20 -15.60
C GLY A 111 -0.30 -3.25 -14.70
N TRP A 112 -0.07 -3.42 -13.41
CA TRP A 112 -1.15 -3.31 -12.43
C TRP A 112 -1.52 -1.83 -12.32
N ILE A 113 -2.78 -1.51 -12.66
CA ILE A 113 -3.34 -0.17 -12.48
C ILE A 113 -4.00 -0.15 -11.10
N PRO A 114 -3.54 0.70 -10.16
CA PRO A 114 -4.19 0.85 -8.86
C PRO A 114 -5.65 1.31 -9.03
N GLY A 115 -6.59 0.71 -8.28
CA GLY A 115 -7.96 1.24 -8.12
C GLY A 115 -9.13 0.37 -8.59
N THR A 116 -8.93 -0.69 -9.39
CA THR A 116 -10.06 -1.42 -10.00
C THR A 116 -10.58 -2.64 -9.23
N ARG A 117 -9.82 -3.18 -8.26
CA ARG A 117 -10.18 -4.46 -7.58
C ARG A 117 -10.22 -4.43 -6.05
N TRP A 118 -9.73 -3.37 -5.42
CA TRP A 118 -9.54 -3.31 -3.97
C TRP A 118 -10.82 -3.31 -3.11
N PRO A 119 -11.92 -2.61 -3.49
CA PRO A 119 -13.11 -2.52 -2.64
C PRO A 119 -13.83 -3.84 -2.37
N ARG A 120 -13.56 -4.90 -3.16
CA ARG A 120 -14.26 -6.18 -3.07
C ARG A 120 -13.56 -7.26 -2.23
N ALA A 121 -12.30 -7.06 -1.86
CA ALA A 121 -11.48 -8.14 -1.31
C ALA A 121 -11.07 -7.97 0.15
N CYS A 122 -11.13 -6.75 0.69
CA CYS A 122 -10.81 -6.50 2.10
C CYS A 122 -12.02 -5.84 2.76
N CYS A 123 -12.93 -6.69 3.28
CA CYS A 123 -13.91 -6.26 4.27
C CYS A 123 -13.12 -5.89 5.55
N ALA A 124 -13.03 -4.61 5.88
CA ALA A 124 -12.34 -4.13 7.09
C ALA A 124 -13.13 -4.56 8.33
N SER A 125 -12.86 -5.77 8.86
CA SER A 125 -13.41 -6.19 10.14
C SER A 125 -12.57 -5.55 11.26
N SER A 126 -13.14 -4.56 11.96
CA SER A 126 -12.51 -3.97 13.13
C SER A 126 -12.89 -4.81 14.35
N ARG A 127 -11.97 -5.64 14.86
CA ARG A 127 -12.08 -6.07 16.26
C ARG A 127 -11.53 -4.94 17.13
N SER A 128 -12.30 -4.55 18.14
CA SER A 128 -11.96 -3.52 19.11
C SER A 128 -10.67 -3.90 19.85
N MET A 129 -9.58 -3.20 19.55
CA MET A 129 -8.36 -3.22 20.36
C MET A 129 -8.03 -1.80 20.84
N PRO A 130 -7.34 -1.68 22.00
CA PRO A 130 -7.00 -0.40 22.61
C PRO A 130 -6.24 0.51 21.65
N ARG A 131 -6.47 1.83 21.79
CA ARG A 131 -6.02 2.89 20.87
C ARG A 131 -4.48 3.00 20.71
N SER A 132 -3.70 2.23 21.48
CA SER A 132 -2.24 2.27 21.56
C SER A 132 -1.49 1.30 20.63
N PHE A 133 -2.17 0.40 19.91
CA PHE A 133 -1.52 -0.54 18.98
C PHE A 133 -1.69 -0.13 17.50
N PRO A 134 -0.69 -0.37 16.62
CA PRO A 134 -0.88 -0.31 15.17
C PRO A 134 -2.02 -1.27 14.80
N ARG A 135 -3.02 -0.77 14.07
CA ARG A 135 -4.29 -1.48 13.95
C ARG A 135 -4.24 -2.56 12.88
N VAL A 136 -4.77 -3.73 13.25
CA VAL A 136 -4.94 -4.92 12.42
C VAL A 136 -6.17 -4.76 11.53
N VAL A 137 -5.93 -4.75 10.21
CA VAL A 137 -6.95 -4.99 9.19
C VAL A 137 -6.83 -6.45 8.76
N SER A 138 -7.82 -7.28 9.11
CA SER A 138 -7.91 -8.64 8.59
C SER A 138 -8.53 -8.61 7.20
N CYS A 139 -7.81 -9.05 6.15
CA CYS A 139 -8.43 -9.27 4.85
C CYS A 139 -8.95 -10.71 4.80
N SER A 140 -10.27 -10.85 4.74
CA SER A 140 -10.96 -12.12 4.43
C SER A 140 -11.75 -11.91 3.14
N PRO A 141 -11.96 -12.94 2.30
CA PRO A 141 -12.90 -12.86 1.19
C PRO A 141 -14.27 -12.40 1.73
N CYS A 142 -14.86 -11.35 1.15
CA CYS A 142 -16.23 -10.98 1.50
C CYS A 142 -17.16 -12.10 0.98
N SER A 143 -17.84 -12.77 1.90
CA SER A 143 -18.92 -13.74 1.62
C SER A 143 -20.11 -13.07 0.96
#